data_AF-A0A354F6U3-F1
#
_entry.id   AF-A0A354F6U3-F1
#
_cell.length_a   1.000
_cell.length_b   1.000
_cell.length_c   1.000
_cell.angle_alpha   90.00
_cell.angle_beta   90.00
_cell.angle_gamma   90.00
#
_symmetry.space_group_name_H-M   'P 1'
#
loop_
_entity.id
_entity.type
_entity.pdbx_description
1 polymer ?
#
loop_
_entity_poly.entity_id
_entity_poly.type
_entity_poly.pdbx_seq_one_letter_code
_entity_poly.pdbx_strand_id
1 'polypeptide(L)'
;RLGMVNVKWSDSASVCVVMASGGYPDKYRNGKIISGLNDVAGMEDVMVFHAGSANNNENIVTAGGRVLGVTTLGEDIGKAKEKAYEAVSKIYFDGMHYRKDIGRV
;
A
#
# COMPACT_ATOMS: atom_id res chain seq x y z
N ARG A 1 -5.30 -12.98 25.64
CA ARG A 1 -4.55 -11.75 26.02
C ARG A 1 -3.34 -11.62 25.11
N LEU A 2 -3.21 -10.51 24.37
CA LEU A 2 -2.04 -10.29 23.49
C LEU A 2 -0.71 -10.25 24.26
N GLY A 3 -0.72 -9.74 25.50
CA GLY A 3 0.47 -9.66 26.36
C GLY A 3 1.03 -11.00 26.88
N MET A 4 0.48 -12.14 26.44
CA MET A 4 0.99 -13.47 26.77
C MET A 4 1.56 -14.20 25.54
N VAL A 5 1.54 -13.56 24.36
CA VAL A 5 2.11 -14.13 23.14
C VAL A 5 3.60 -13.84 23.12
N ASN A 6 4.41 -14.89 22.90
CA ASN A 6 5.83 -14.72 22.66
C ASN A 6 6.04 -14.23 21.21
N VAL A 7 6.26 -12.92 21.05
CA VAL A 7 6.49 -12.28 19.76
C VAL A 7 7.94 -12.48 19.34
N LYS A 8 8.14 -13.05 18.16
CA LYS A 8 9.45 -13.13 17.51
C LYS A 8 9.47 -12.16 16.33
N TRP A 9 10.58 -11.47 16.16
CA TRP A 9 10.81 -10.57 15.04
C TRP A 9 11.58 -11.30 13.95
N SER A 10 11.26 -10.98 12.68
CA SER A 10 12.11 -11.35 11.56
C SER A 10 13.28 -10.38 11.46
N ASP A 11 14.40 -10.85 10.93
CA ASP A 11 15.54 -9.99 10.57
C ASP A 11 15.28 -9.20 9.28
N SER A 12 14.21 -9.51 8.55
CA SER A 12 13.79 -8.79 7.34
C SER A 12 13.43 -7.34 7.64
N ALA A 13 13.84 -6.44 6.75
CA ALA A 13 13.35 -5.08 6.73
C ALA A 13 11.96 -5.01 6.11
N SER A 14 11.19 -3.97 6.47
CA SER A 14 9.90 -3.67 5.85
C SER A 14 9.78 -2.21 5.45
N VAL A 15 9.11 -1.94 4.33
CA VAL A 15 8.79 -0.58 3.87
C VAL A 15 7.33 -0.54 3.45
N CYS A 16 6.62 0.50 3.88
CA CYS A 16 5.22 0.74 3.52
C CYS A 16 5.08 2.08 2.81
N VAL A 17 4.51 2.06 1.61
CA VAL A 17 4.16 3.25 0.83
C VAL A 17 2.65 3.43 0.85
N VAL A 18 2.19 4.59 1.32
CA VAL A 18 0.78 4.95 1.31
C VAL A 18 0.40 5.55 -0.04
N MET A 19 -0.63 4.99 -0.67
CA MET A 19 -1.28 5.54 -1.86
C MET A 19 -2.51 6.34 -1.42
N ALA A 20 -2.58 7.61 -1.78
CA ALA A 20 -3.63 8.53 -1.37
C ALA A 20 -4.43 9.09 -2.55
N SER A 21 -5.68 9.45 -2.29
CA SER A 21 -6.61 10.06 -3.24
C SER A 21 -6.16 11.45 -3.65
N GLY A 22 -6.41 11.80 -4.91
CA GLY A 22 -6.12 13.13 -5.43
C GLY A 22 -6.81 14.23 -4.62
N GLY A 23 -6.03 15.21 -4.17
CA GLY A 23 -6.48 16.31 -3.32
C GLY A 23 -6.29 16.08 -1.82
N TYR A 24 -5.97 14.87 -1.36
CA TYR A 24 -5.56 14.64 0.04
C TYR A 24 -4.30 15.48 0.37
N PRO A 25 -4.19 16.13 1.55
CA PRO A 25 -5.07 16.03 2.73
C PRO A 25 -6.36 16.86 2.70
N ASP A 26 -6.57 17.67 1.67
CA ASP A 26 -7.76 18.51 1.49
C ASP A 26 -8.92 17.73 0.84
N LYS A 27 -9.72 18.39 -0.02
CA LYS A 27 -10.88 17.78 -0.67
C LYS A 27 -10.46 16.76 -1.72
N TYR A 28 -10.91 15.52 -1.55
CA TYR A 28 -10.75 14.43 -2.51
C TYR A 28 -12.12 13.84 -2.90
N ARG A 29 -12.13 12.98 -3.93
CA ARG A 29 -13.34 12.27 -4.38
C ARG A 29 -13.21 10.76 -4.13
N ASN A 30 -14.29 10.16 -3.66
CA ASN A 30 -14.44 8.71 -3.54
C ASN A 30 -14.97 8.09 -4.84
N GLY A 31 -15.03 6.77 -4.88
CA GLY A 31 -15.63 5.99 -5.96
C GLY A 31 -14.73 5.77 -7.17
N LYS A 32 -13.43 6.05 -7.06
CA LYS A 32 -12.48 5.79 -8.17
C LYS A 32 -12.08 4.33 -8.16
N ILE A 33 -12.21 3.66 -9.30
CA ILE A 33 -11.84 2.24 -9.44
C ILE A 33 -10.34 2.09 -9.16
N ILE A 34 -10.01 1.10 -8.33
CA ILE A 34 -8.65 0.67 -8.04
C ILE A 34 -8.34 -0.54 -8.92
N SER A 35 -7.40 -0.39 -9.86
CA SER A 35 -6.91 -1.46 -10.74
C SER A 35 -5.51 -1.93 -10.33
N GLY A 36 -5.08 -3.08 -10.85
CA GLY A 36 -3.74 -3.64 -10.64
C GLY A 36 -3.55 -4.42 -9.33
N LEU A 37 -4.60 -4.55 -8.50
CA LEU A 37 -4.53 -5.33 -7.26
C LEU A 37 -4.20 -6.81 -7.50
N ASN A 38 -4.72 -7.40 -8.58
CA ASN A 38 -4.43 -8.79 -8.96
C ASN A 38 -2.98 -8.99 -9.40
N ASP A 39 -2.38 -8.00 -10.08
CA ASP A 39 -0.99 -8.07 -10.52
C ASP A 39 -0.02 -8.05 -9.33
N VAL A 40 -0.39 -7.34 -8.26
CA VAL A 40 0.41 -7.26 -7.04
C VAL A 40 0.15 -8.45 -6.11
N ALA A 41 -1.06 -9.03 -6.11
CA ALA A 41 -1.39 -10.18 -5.27
C ALA A 41 -0.53 -11.42 -5.56
N GLY A 42 0.04 -11.52 -6.78
CA GLY A 42 0.97 -12.58 -7.16
C GLY A 42 2.44 -12.33 -6.81
N MET A 43 2.79 -11.15 -6.27
CA MET A 43 4.17 -10.81 -5.93
C MET A 43 4.58 -11.34 -4.56
N GLU A 44 5.77 -11.94 -4.47
CA GLU A 44 6.31 -12.43 -3.21
C GLU A 44 6.73 -11.29 -2.27
N ASP A 45 6.44 -11.46 -0.98
CA ASP A 45 6.66 -10.47 0.09
C ASP A 45 5.98 -9.12 -0.12
N VAL A 46 4.86 -9.09 -0.84
CA VAL A 46 4.05 -7.87 -0.99
C VAL A 46 2.70 -8.06 -0.32
N MET A 47 2.33 -7.09 0.51
CA MET A 47 1.05 -7.01 1.19
C MET A 47 0.39 -5.68 0.87
N VAL A 48 -0.84 -5.73 0.36
CA VAL A 48 -1.68 -4.53 0.17
C VAL A 48 -2.68 -4.43 1.30
N PHE A 49 -2.52 -3.44 2.16
CA PHE A 49 -3.45 -3.15 3.24
C PHE A 49 -4.48 -2.12 2.77
N HIS A 50 -5.74 -2.51 2.81
CA HIS A 50 -6.88 -1.64 2.51
C HIS A 50 -7.13 -0.68 3.69
N ALA A 51 -7.14 0.62 3.42
CA ALA A 51 -7.48 1.67 4.38
C ALA A 51 -8.80 2.34 3.95
N GLY A 52 -8.72 3.42 3.16
CA GLY A 52 -9.87 4.10 2.60
C GLY A 52 -10.29 3.50 1.26
N SER A 53 -10.74 2.24 1.25
CA SER A 53 -11.29 1.58 0.06
C SER A 53 -12.58 0.84 0.39
N ALA A 54 -13.46 0.67 -0.61
CA ALA A 54 -14.72 -0.07 -0.48
C ALA A 54 -14.90 -1.02 -1.66
N ASN A 55 -15.74 -2.04 -1.50
CA ASN A 55 -16.22 -2.89 -2.59
C ASN A 55 -17.62 -2.40 -2.99
N ASN A 56 -17.84 -2.08 -4.28
CA ASN A 56 -19.14 -1.63 -4.80
C ASN A 56 -19.90 -2.74 -5.57
N ASN A 57 -19.65 -4.00 -5.22
CA ASN A 57 -20.13 -5.25 -5.83
C ASN A 57 -19.46 -5.62 -7.16
N GLU A 58 -18.94 -4.65 -7.91
CA GLU A 58 -18.25 -4.91 -9.18
C GLU A 58 -16.73 -4.69 -9.07
N ASN A 59 -16.32 -3.69 -8.29
CA ASN A 59 -14.95 -3.20 -8.23
C ASN A 59 -14.56 -2.83 -6.80
N ILE A 60 -13.26 -2.84 -6.54
CA ILE A 60 -12.70 -2.10 -5.42
C ILE A 60 -12.55 -0.64 -5.81
N VAL A 61 -13.01 0.28 -4.97
CA VAL A 61 -13.00 1.72 -5.21
C VAL A 61 -12.40 2.50 -4.05
N THR A 62 -11.93 3.72 -4.31
CA THR A 62 -11.51 4.66 -3.26
C THR A 62 -12.68 5.05 -2.37
N ALA A 63 -12.46 5.12 -1.08
CA ALA A 63 -13.44 5.48 -0.05
C ALA A 63 -12.85 6.37 1.06
N GLY A 64 -11.66 6.95 0.84
CA GLY A 64 -11.00 7.80 1.81
C GLY A 64 -9.77 8.52 1.25
N GLY A 65 -9.16 9.37 2.08
CA GLY A 65 -7.97 10.14 1.71
C GLY A 65 -6.73 9.27 1.54
N ARG A 66 -6.39 8.47 2.57
CA ARG A 66 -5.38 7.41 2.47
C ARG A 66 -6.08 6.12 2.06
N VAL A 67 -5.75 5.57 0.89
CA VAL A 67 -6.54 4.52 0.25
C VAL A 67 -5.92 3.15 0.52
N LEU A 68 -4.64 2.97 0.22
CA LEU A 68 -3.91 1.71 0.37
C LEU A 68 -2.57 1.95 1.07
N GLY A 69 -2.12 0.96 1.84
CA GLY A 69 -0.74 0.83 2.28
C GLY A 69 -0.09 -0.37 1.59
N VAL A 70 0.85 -0.14 0.68
CA VAL A 70 1.61 -1.20 0.01
C VAL A 70 2.86 -1.46 0.82
N THR A 71 2.90 -2.60 1.51
CA THR A 71 4.00 -2.99 2.40
C THR A 71 4.76 -4.15 1.80
N THR A 72 6.08 -4.08 1.86
CA THR A 72 6.95 -5.15 1.36
C THR A 72 7.97 -5.56 2.41
N LEU A 73 8.46 -6.80 2.28
CA LEU A 73 9.64 -7.27 3.00
C LEU A 73 10.83 -7.37 2.04
N GLY A 74 12.02 -7.24 2.62
CA GLY A 74 13.29 -7.45 1.94
C GLY A 74 14.42 -7.72 2.93
N GLU A 75 15.57 -8.15 2.40
CA GLU A 75 16.78 -8.42 3.20
C GLU A 75 17.29 -7.17 3.92
N ASP A 76 17.09 -6.00 3.32
CA ASP A 76 17.40 -4.70 3.90
C ASP A 76 16.38 -3.63 3.48
N ILE A 77 16.52 -2.41 4.02
CA ILE A 77 15.61 -1.29 3.71
C ILE A 77 15.65 -0.94 2.21
N GLY A 78 16.81 -1.09 1.55
CA GLY A 78 16.97 -0.81 0.13
C GLY A 78 16.14 -1.75 -0.73
N LYS A 79 16.20 -3.05 -0.47
CA LYS A 79 15.45 -4.10 -1.17
C LYS A 79 13.97 -4.04 -0.89
N ALA A 80 13.57 -3.83 0.37
CA ALA A 80 12.17 -3.60 0.70
C ALA A 80 11.62 -2.37 -0.05
N LYS A 81 12.36 -1.25 -0.06
CA LYS A 81 11.98 -0.03 -0.78
C LYS A 81 11.85 -0.24 -2.28
N GLU A 82 12.82 -0.89 -2.93
CA GLU A 82 12.80 -1.20 -4.37
C GLU A 82 11.53 -1.98 -4.72
N LYS A 83 11.26 -3.06 -3.97
CA LYS A 83 10.06 -3.90 -4.13
C LYS A 83 8.77 -3.12 -3.88
N ALA A 84 8.74 -2.23 -2.89
CA ALA A 84 7.56 -1.40 -2.59
C ALA A 84 7.21 -0.48 -3.77
N TYR A 85 8.20 0.17 -4.37
CA TYR A 85 7.97 1.05 -5.51
C TYR A 85 7.63 0.29 -6.80
N GLU A 86 8.18 -0.92 -6.99
CA GLU A 86 7.74 -1.82 -8.06
C GLU A 86 6.25 -2.17 -7.91
N ALA A 87 5.83 -2.61 -6.72
CA ALA A 87 4.44 -2.98 -6.45
C ALA A 87 3.47 -1.79 -6.60
N VAL A 88 3.83 -0.63 -6.04
CA VAL A 88 3.03 0.60 -6.17
C VAL A 88 2.87 1.01 -7.62
N SER A 89 3.89 0.80 -8.48
CA SER A 89 3.80 1.17 -9.90
C SER A 89 2.76 0.38 -10.69
N LYS A 90 2.34 -0.79 -10.19
CA LYS A 90 1.33 -1.66 -10.81
C LYS A 90 -0.10 -1.30 -10.42
N ILE A 91 -0.30 -0.56 -9.31
CA ILE A 91 -1.63 -0.19 -8.82
C ILE A 91 -1.99 1.20 -9.37
N TYR A 92 -3.24 1.36 -9.80
CA TYR A 92 -3.73 2.64 -10.30
C TYR A 92 -5.12 2.97 -9.77
N PHE A 93 -5.35 4.25 -9.49
CA PHE A 93 -6.67 4.87 -9.43
C PHE A 93 -6.56 6.35 -9.80
N ASP A 94 -7.66 6.91 -10.32
CA ASP A 94 -7.69 8.29 -10.80
C ASP A 94 -7.29 9.30 -9.71
N GLY A 95 -6.33 10.16 -10.05
CA GLY A 95 -5.78 11.18 -9.16
C GLY A 95 -4.87 10.68 -8.05
N MET A 96 -4.47 9.39 -8.04
CA MET A 96 -3.61 8.87 -6.98
C MET A 96 -2.28 9.62 -6.86
N HIS A 97 -1.78 9.75 -5.64
CA HIS A 97 -0.41 10.17 -5.39
C HIS A 97 0.21 9.38 -4.24
N TYR A 98 1.54 9.32 -4.23
CA TYR A 98 2.34 8.74 -3.16
C TYR A 98 3.73 9.39 -3.18
N ARG A 99 4.41 9.37 -2.03
CA ARG A 99 5.78 9.88 -1.90
C ARG A 99 6.79 8.94 -2.55
N LYS A 100 7.81 9.50 -3.21
CA LYS A 100 8.89 8.76 -3.91
C LYS A 100 10.20 8.63 -3.12
N ASP A 101 10.18 9.07 -1.87
CA ASP A 101 11.33 9.20 -0.98
C ASP A 101 11.16 8.45 0.35
N ILE A 102 10.18 7.54 0.45
CA ILE A 102 10.02 6.69 1.63
C ILE A 102 11.23 5.76 1.74
N GLY A 103 11.85 5.73 2.92
CA GLY A 103 13.08 4.96 3.16
C GLY A 103 14.33 5.56 2.50
N ARG A 104 14.33 6.86 2.15
CA ARG A 104 15.56 7.63 1.93
C ARG A 104 15.95 8.34 3.24
N VAL A 105 17.25 8.34 3.53
CA VAL A 105 17.86 9.01 4.70
C VAL A 105 18.77 10.11 4.20
#